data_AF-A0A7L4YZ75-F1
#
_entry.id   AF-A0A7L4YZ75-F1
#
_cell.length_a   1.000
_cell.length_b   1.000
_cell.length_c   1.000
_cell.angle_alpha   90.00
_cell.angle_beta   90.00
_cell.angle_gamma   90.00
#
_symmetry.space_group_name_H-M   'P 1'
#
loop_
_entity.id
_entity.type
_entity.pdbx_description
1 polymer ?
#
loop_
_entity_poly.entity_id
_entity_poly.type
_entity_poly.pdbx_seq_one_letter_code
_entity_poly.pdbx_strand_id
1 'polypeptide(L)'
;MSELVTGEAVALELLPAKFPSRALAVLLDLAAVVITYIAVTMVLVVTTSSLDGAARTALGIATFLLVPVGVPIAVETLSHGRSLGKLALGLRVVRDDGGPIRFRHALVRGAIGVVEILMTFGTIASIASLVSARGRRLGDVFAGTLVVRERIPVGRTGLVAPPPPHLAQRFTGLDLSAVPDGLWLAVRQYLTRMRQLDPGVSSDMARRLAGDLAARTGAPLPVDLPPAVFLAAVLHERQSREARQARQSLGADGPVAGGVPAPVRPESPGVPSAALASKEQPGERPATGFAPPA
;
A
#
# COMPACT_ATOMS: atom_id res chain seq x y z
N MET A 1 24.27 -20.62 -6.80
CA MET A 1 24.60 -19.48 -5.92
C MET A 1 25.00 -18.35 -6.83
N SER A 2 24.20 -17.28 -6.88
CA SER A 2 24.54 -16.06 -7.62
C SER A 2 23.77 -14.94 -6.97
N GLU A 3 24.48 -14.28 -6.07
CA GLU A 3 24.09 -13.16 -5.22
C GLU A 3 23.97 -11.91 -6.10
N LEU A 4 22.82 -11.23 -6.05
CA LEU A 4 22.64 -9.93 -6.66
C LEU A 4 23.22 -8.89 -5.70
N VAL A 5 24.42 -8.40 -6.03
CA VAL A 5 25.09 -7.32 -5.33
C VAL A 5 24.58 -6.00 -5.91
N THR A 6 23.68 -5.34 -5.17
CA THR A 6 23.41 -3.92 -5.37
C THR A 6 24.52 -3.08 -4.73
N GLY A 7 24.70 -1.83 -5.20
CA GLY A 7 25.76 -0.91 -4.74
C GLY A 7 25.73 -0.52 -3.26
N GLU A 8 24.73 -0.98 -2.51
CA GLU A 8 24.81 -1.17 -1.07
C GLU A 8 24.69 -2.67 -0.81
N ALA A 9 25.70 -3.24 -0.15
CA ALA A 9 25.86 -4.67 0.13
C ALA A 9 24.79 -5.19 1.11
N VAL A 10 23.54 -5.19 0.68
CA VAL A 10 22.42 -5.87 1.34
C VAL A 10 21.77 -6.73 0.27
N ALA A 11 22.16 -8.01 0.25
CA ALA A 11 21.53 -9.03 -0.57
C ALA A 11 20.05 -9.14 -0.17
N LEU A 12 19.17 -8.48 -0.93
CA LEU A 12 17.73 -8.68 -0.81
C LEU A 12 17.42 -10.08 -1.36
N GLU A 13 17.33 -11.05 -0.46
CA GLU A 13 16.74 -12.36 -0.76
C GLU A 13 15.26 -12.15 -1.13
N LEU A 14 15.00 -11.97 -2.41
CA LEU A 14 13.65 -11.97 -2.95
C LEU A 14 13.11 -13.40 -2.82
N LEU A 15 12.36 -13.68 -1.76
CA LEU A 15 11.68 -14.97 -1.59
C LEU A 15 10.79 -15.21 -2.83
N PRO A 16 11.09 -16.23 -3.67
CA PRO A 16 10.25 -16.57 -4.80
C PRO A 16 8.85 -16.91 -4.28
N ALA A 17 7.82 -16.35 -4.93
CA ALA A 17 6.45 -16.70 -4.59
C ALA A 17 6.25 -18.21 -4.77
N LYS A 18 5.63 -18.87 -3.78
CA LYS A 18 5.36 -20.31 -3.86
C LYS A 18 4.51 -20.60 -5.10
N PHE A 19 4.90 -21.63 -5.88
CA PHE A 19 4.26 -22.07 -7.13
C PHE A 19 2.71 -22.00 -7.15
N PRO A 20 1.97 -22.42 -6.09
CA PRO A 20 0.50 -22.39 -6.10
C PRO A 20 -0.08 -20.98 -6.20
N SER A 21 0.53 -20.00 -5.50
CA SER A 21 0.06 -18.60 -5.55
C SER A 21 0.24 -17.98 -6.94
N ARG A 22 1.27 -18.44 -7.67
CA ARG A 22 1.53 -17.99 -9.02
C ARG A 22 0.56 -18.62 -10.03
N ALA A 23 0.29 -19.91 -9.90
CA ALA A 23 -0.71 -20.60 -10.71
C ALA A 23 -2.09 -19.97 -10.51
N LEU A 24 -2.48 -19.70 -9.26
CA LEU A 24 -3.76 -19.04 -8.97
C LEU A 24 -3.84 -17.62 -9.53
N ALA A 25 -2.75 -16.83 -9.49
CA ALA A 25 -2.72 -15.51 -10.13
C ALA A 25 -2.97 -15.62 -11.64
N VAL A 26 -2.33 -16.59 -12.30
CA VAL A 26 -2.51 -16.82 -13.75
C VAL A 26 -3.94 -17.27 -14.06
N LEU A 27 -4.54 -18.13 -13.23
CA LEU A 27 -5.93 -18.55 -13.39
C LEU A 27 -6.91 -17.37 -13.28
N LEU A 28 -6.71 -16.49 -12.30
CA LEU A 28 -7.52 -15.28 -12.14
C LEU A 28 -7.35 -14.32 -13.32
N ASP A 29 -6.10 -14.12 -13.78
CA ASP A 29 -5.83 -13.29 -14.96
C ASP A 29 -6.48 -13.88 -16.21
N LEU A 30 -6.41 -15.21 -16.41
CA LEU A 30 -7.02 -15.89 -17.54
C LEU A 30 -8.55 -15.77 -17.50
N ALA A 31 -9.17 -15.96 -16.33
CA ALA A 31 -10.59 -15.76 -16.15
C ALA A 31 -11.02 -14.33 -16.49
N ALA A 32 -10.28 -13.32 -16.01
CA ALA A 32 -10.55 -11.93 -16.33
C ALA A 32 -10.43 -11.64 -17.84
N VAL A 33 -9.42 -12.22 -18.51
CA VAL A 33 -9.25 -12.11 -19.97
C VAL A 33 -10.41 -12.77 -20.73
N VAL A 34 -10.83 -13.97 -20.32
CA VAL A 34 -11.95 -14.69 -20.95
C VAL A 34 -13.26 -13.91 -20.79
N ILE A 35 -13.55 -13.40 -19.59
CA ILE A 35 -14.72 -12.57 -19.34
C ILE A 35 -14.68 -11.31 -20.22
N THR A 36 -13.53 -10.65 -20.28
CA THR A 36 -13.34 -9.46 -21.13
C THR A 36 -13.55 -9.80 -22.60
N TYR A 37 -13.01 -10.93 -23.08
CA TYR A 37 -13.15 -11.39 -24.46
C TYR A 37 -14.61 -11.65 -24.84
N ILE A 38 -15.36 -12.35 -23.97
CA ILE A 38 -16.78 -12.63 -24.17
C ILE A 38 -17.57 -11.32 -24.20
N ALA A 39 -17.33 -10.42 -23.23
CA ALA A 39 -18.01 -9.14 -23.14
C ALA A 39 -17.78 -8.26 -24.39
N VAL A 40 -16.51 -8.11 -24.82
CA VAL A 40 -16.15 -7.34 -26.02
C VAL A 40 -16.77 -7.97 -27.26
N THR A 41 -16.71 -9.30 -27.40
CA THR A 41 -17.31 -10.00 -28.55
C THR A 41 -18.82 -9.80 -28.59
N MET A 42 -19.50 -9.88 -27.45
CA MET A 42 -20.95 -9.66 -27.38
C MET A 42 -21.34 -8.23 -27.78
N VAL A 43 -20.59 -7.23 -27.29
CA VAL A 43 -20.79 -5.82 -27.68
C VAL A 43 -20.57 -5.64 -29.19
N LEU A 44 -19.52 -6.24 -29.74
CA LEU A 44 -19.22 -6.17 -31.17
C LEU A 44 -20.33 -6.78 -32.01
N VAL A 45 -20.85 -7.96 -31.63
CA VAL A 45 -21.95 -8.62 -32.35
C VAL A 45 -23.19 -7.72 -32.42
N VAL A 46 -23.53 -7.04 -31.33
CA VAL A 46 -24.72 -6.16 -31.27
C VAL A 46 -24.50 -4.85 -32.04
N THR A 47 -23.30 -4.27 -31.98
CA THR A 47 -23.03 -2.92 -32.51
C THR A 47 -22.59 -2.89 -33.96
N THR A 48 -22.16 -4.01 -34.53
CA THR A 48 -21.57 -4.08 -35.88
C THR A 48 -22.48 -4.67 -36.95
N SER A 49 -23.77 -4.84 -36.66
CA SER A 49 -24.75 -5.42 -37.58
C SER A 49 -24.89 -4.66 -38.91
N SER A 50 -24.62 -3.36 -38.90
CA SER A 50 -24.63 -2.49 -40.09
C SER A 50 -23.32 -2.46 -40.87
N LEU A 51 -22.24 -3.07 -40.34
CA LEU A 51 -20.95 -3.11 -41.02
C LEU A 51 -20.92 -4.22 -42.09
N ASP A 52 -20.12 -3.97 -43.13
CA ASP A 52 -19.86 -4.96 -44.16
C ASP A 52 -19.14 -6.20 -43.59
N GLY A 53 -19.11 -7.29 -44.37
CA GLY A 53 -18.50 -8.54 -43.93
C GLY A 53 -17.01 -8.39 -43.63
N ALA A 54 -16.30 -7.61 -44.44
CA ALA A 54 -14.86 -7.39 -44.30
C ALA A 54 -14.51 -6.67 -42.98
N ALA A 55 -15.22 -5.58 -42.63
CA ALA A 55 -14.98 -4.88 -41.37
C ALA A 55 -15.27 -5.77 -40.16
N ARG A 56 -16.36 -6.56 -40.19
CA ARG A 56 -16.67 -7.51 -39.10
C ARG A 56 -15.59 -8.57 -38.94
N THR A 57 -15.08 -9.14 -40.02
CA THR A 57 -13.96 -10.10 -39.97
C THR A 57 -12.70 -9.44 -39.41
N ALA A 58 -12.36 -8.24 -39.86
CA ALA A 58 -11.20 -7.50 -39.35
C ALA A 58 -11.30 -7.24 -37.84
N LEU A 59 -12.48 -6.82 -37.35
CA LEU A 59 -12.74 -6.61 -35.93
C LEU A 59 -12.70 -7.91 -35.11
N GLY A 60 -13.17 -9.01 -35.68
CA GLY A 60 -13.06 -10.34 -35.08
C GLY A 60 -11.61 -10.77 -34.88
N ILE A 61 -10.78 -10.64 -35.93
CA ILE A 61 -9.34 -10.94 -35.87
C ILE A 61 -8.63 -10.02 -34.87
N ALA A 62 -8.92 -8.71 -34.91
CA ALA A 62 -8.35 -7.75 -33.99
C ALA A 62 -8.68 -8.09 -32.54
N THR A 63 -9.94 -8.43 -32.24
CA THR A 63 -10.39 -8.84 -30.90
C THR A 63 -9.71 -10.14 -30.45
N PHE A 64 -9.62 -11.13 -31.35
CA PHE A 64 -8.95 -12.40 -31.10
C PHE A 64 -7.47 -12.27 -30.75
N LEU A 65 -6.77 -11.27 -31.32
CA LEU A 65 -5.36 -11.03 -31.01
C LEU A 65 -5.18 -10.08 -29.82
N LEU A 66 -5.86 -8.93 -29.84
CA LEU A 66 -5.61 -7.84 -28.89
C LEU A 66 -6.15 -8.14 -27.50
N VAL A 67 -7.26 -8.86 -27.35
CA VAL A 67 -7.79 -9.13 -26.01
C VAL A 67 -6.95 -10.16 -25.25
N PRO A 68 -6.66 -11.37 -25.76
CA PRO A 68 -5.88 -12.34 -24.99
C PRO A 68 -4.38 -12.02 -24.91
N VAL A 69 -3.84 -11.21 -25.83
CA VAL A 69 -2.40 -10.88 -25.86
C VAL A 69 -2.16 -9.41 -25.53
N GLY A 70 -2.79 -8.50 -26.26
CA GLY A 70 -2.58 -7.06 -26.12
C GLY A 70 -3.00 -6.51 -24.74
N VAL A 71 -4.17 -6.90 -24.23
CA VAL A 71 -4.69 -6.40 -22.94
C VAL A 71 -3.79 -6.82 -21.77
N PRO A 72 -3.39 -8.10 -21.61
CA PRO A 72 -2.43 -8.47 -20.56
C PRO A 72 -1.11 -7.70 -20.64
N ILE A 73 -0.57 -7.51 -21.86
CA ILE A 73 0.68 -6.74 -22.05
C ILE A 73 0.49 -5.28 -21.65
N ALA A 74 -0.61 -4.65 -22.07
CA ALA A 74 -0.93 -3.27 -21.73
C ALA A 74 -1.12 -3.10 -20.22
N VAL A 75 -1.93 -3.97 -19.59
CA VAL A 75 -2.15 -3.97 -18.14
C VAL A 75 -0.84 -4.10 -17.41
N GLU A 76 -0.02 -5.11 -17.74
CA GLU A 76 1.24 -5.36 -17.03
C GLU A 76 2.24 -4.21 -17.21
N THR A 77 2.28 -3.59 -18.40
CA THR A 77 3.12 -2.43 -18.70
C THR A 77 2.71 -1.20 -17.90
N LEU A 78 1.42 -0.85 -17.94
CA LEU A 78 0.89 0.35 -17.27
C LEU A 78 0.92 0.22 -15.75
N SER A 79 0.74 -0.99 -15.24
CA SER A 79 0.72 -1.28 -13.81
C SER A 79 2.10 -1.60 -13.21
N HIS A 80 3.16 -1.50 -14.01
CA HIS A 80 4.53 -1.80 -13.60
C HIS A 80 4.71 -3.22 -13.01
N GLY A 81 4.05 -4.21 -13.64
CA GLY A 81 4.20 -5.63 -13.31
C GLY A 81 3.04 -6.24 -12.52
N ARG A 82 1.90 -5.55 -12.41
CA ARG A 82 0.75 -5.96 -11.59
C ARG A 82 -0.49 -6.24 -12.44
N SER A 83 -0.85 -7.50 -12.61
CA SER A 83 -2.14 -7.89 -13.20
C SER A 83 -3.19 -8.08 -12.10
N LEU A 84 -4.47 -8.24 -12.46
CA LEU A 84 -5.57 -8.36 -11.48
C LEU A 84 -5.36 -9.53 -10.51
N GLY A 85 -5.02 -10.72 -11.03
CA GLY A 85 -4.73 -11.90 -10.22
C GLY A 85 -3.47 -11.73 -9.38
N LYS A 86 -2.44 -11.07 -9.92
CA LYS A 86 -1.23 -10.75 -9.15
C LYS A 86 -1.54 -9.77 -8.02
N LEU A 87 -2.35 -8.74 -8.26
CA LEU A 87 -2.80 -7.80 -7.23
C LEU A 87 -3.57 -8.51 -6.11
N ALA A 88 -4.52 -9.38 -6.47
CA ALA A 88 -5.31 -10.14 -5.50
C ALA A 88 -4.45 -11.01 -4.57
N LEU A 89 -3.29 -11.48 -5.06
CA LEU A 89 -2.39 -12.37 -4.31
C LEU A 89 -1.13 -11.67 -3.79
N GLY A 90 -1.03 -10.34 -3.94
CA GLY A 90 0.14 -9.56 -3.49
C GLY A 90 1.42 -9.91 -4.24
N LEU A 91 1.31 -10.19 -5.53
CA LEU A 91 2.41 -10.52 -6.41
C LEU A 91 2.72 -9.34 -7.33
N ARG A 92 3.99 -9.24 -7.72
CA ARG A 92 4.46 -8.26 -8.69
C ARG A 92 5.58 -8.85 -9.52
N VAL A 93 5.55 -8.56 -10.82
CA VAL A 93 6.68 -8.85 -11.71
C VAL A 93 7.71 -7.73 -11.58
N VAL A 94 8.96 -8.11 -11.34
CA VAL A 94 10.11 -7.20 -11.29
C VAL A 94 11.18 -7.68 -12.27
N ARG A 95 12.06 -6.78 -12.69
CA ARG A 95 13.25 -7.15 -13.46
C ARG A 95 14.24 -7.93 -12.58
N ASP A 96 15.16 -8.64 -13.23
CA ASP A 96 16.25 -9.31 -12.52
C ASP A 96 17.11 -8.33 -11.70
N ASP A 97 17.16 -7.04 -12.10
CA ASP A 97 17.83 -5.95 -11.35
C ASP A 97 16.94 -5.32 -10.24
N GLY A 98 15.77 -5.90 -9.93
CA GLY A 98 14.81 -5.39 -8.94
C GLY A 98 13.96 -4.18 -9.39
N GLY A 99 14.29 -3.55 -10.52
CA GLY A 99 13.54 -2.42 -11.06
C GLY A 99 12.14 -2.78 -11.62
N PRO A 100 11.27 -1.78 -11.87
CA PRO A 100 9.97 -1.99 -12.49
C PRO A 100 10.10 -2.51 -13.92
N ILE A 101 9.10 -3.26 -14.38
CA ILE A 101 9.10 -3.75 -15.76
C ILE A 101 8.87 -2.61 -16.75
N ARG A 102 9.34 -2.81 -17.99
CA ARG A 102 9.10 -1.93 -19.14
C ARG A 102 8.29 -2.69 -20.19
N PHE A 103 7.74 -1.96 -21.16
CA PHE A 103 6.97 -2.54 -22.27
C PHE A 103 7.66 -3.72 -22.95
N ARG A 104 8.96 -3.61 -23.29
CA ARG A 104 9.72 -4.71 -23.91
C ARG A 104 9.68 -6.02 -23.12
N HIS A 105 9.71 -5.92 -21.78
CA HIS A 105 9.68 -7.09 -20.91
C HIS A 105 8.29 -7.71 -20.91
N ALA A 106 7.24 -6.88 -20.80
CA ALA A 106 5.85 -7.34 -20.90
C ALA A 106 5.55 -7.97 -22.26
N LEU A 107 6.06 -7.39 -23.36
CA LEU A 107 5.89 -7.88 -24.72
C LEU A 107 6.50 -9.27 -24.91
N VAL A 108 7.77 -9.47 -24.51
CA VAL A 108 8.45 -10.77 -24.61
C VAL A 108 7.70 -11.82 -23.77
N ARG A 109 7.28 -11.46 -22.56
CA ARG A 109 6.48 -12.34 -21.68
C ARG A 109 5.13 -12.69 -22.31
N GLY A 110 4.46 -11.72 -22.91
CA GLY A 110 3.16 -11.89 -23.55
C GLY A 110 3.26 -12.79 -24.77
N ALA A 111 4.23 -12.55 -25.65
CA ALA A 111 4.48 -13.34 -26.85
C ALA A 111 4.78 -14.81 -26.52
N ILE A 112 5.70 -15.06 -25.58
CA ILE A 112 6.00 -16.44 -25.13
C ILE A 112 4.79 -17.03 -24.38
N GLY A 113 4.06 -16.21 -23.63
CA GLY A 113 2.83 -16.56 -22.95
C GLY A 113 1.76 -17.16 -23.85
N VAL A 114 1.67 -16.73 -25.11
CA VAL A 114 0.77 -17.33 -26.10
C VAL A 114 1.07 -18.82 -26.27
N VAL A 115 2.35 -19.18 -26.38
CA VAL A 115 2.77 -20.57 -26.57
C VAL A 115 2.71 -21.35 -25.25
N GLU A 116 3.34 -20.84 -24.19
CA GLU A 116 3.49 -21.60 -22.94
C GLU A 116 2.24 -21.61 -22.04
N ILE A 117 1.28 -20.72 -22.26
CA ILE A 117 0.03 -20.62 -21.46
C ILE A 117 -1.19 -20.88 -22.33
N LEU A 118 -1.42 -20.08 -23.39
CA LEU A 118 -2.67 -20.16 -24.14
C LEU A 118 -2.76 -21.46 -24.97
N MET A 119 -1.70 -21.81 -25.70
CA MET A 119 -1.71 -23.01 -26.56
C MET A 119 -1.55 -24.33 -25.79
N THR A 120 -0.89 -24.30 -24.62
CA THR A 120 -0.60 -25.51 -23.84
C THR A 120 -1.33 -25.60 -22.50
N PHE A 121 -2.35 -24.74 -22.30
CA PHE A 121 -3.09 -24.61 -21.05
C PHE A 121 -2.19 -24.46 -19.80
N GLY A 122 -1.04 -23.79 -19.96
CA GLY A 122 -0.08 -23.57 -18.88
C GLY A 122 0.77 -24.78 -18.50
N THR A 123 0.71 -25.88 -19.25
CA THR A 123 1.49 -27.10 -18.95
C THR A 123 2.99 -26.83 -19.07
N ILE A 124 3.42 -26.21 -20.17
CA ILE A 124 4.83 -25.84 -20.37
C ILE A 124 5.27 -24.82 -19.31
N ALA A 125 4.46 -23.79 -19.06
CA ALA A 125 4.75 -22.79 -18.04
C ALA A 125 4.91 -23.42 -16.64
N SER A 126 4.10 -24.42 -16.32
CA SER A 126 4.14 -25.14 -15.05
C SER A 126 5.40 -25.98 -14.91
N ILE A 127 5.74 -26.78 -15.92
CA ILE A 127 6.96 -27.60 -15.92
C ILE A 127 8.20 -26.70 -15.83
N ALA A 128 8.28 -25.66 -16.66
CA ALA A 128 9.39 -24.70 -16.63
C ALA A 128 9.54 -24.05 -15.24
N SER A 129 8.43 -23.66 -14.63
CA SER A 129 8.42 -23.06 -13.29
C SER A 129 8.79 -24.05 -12.19
N LEU A 130 8.49 -25.34 -12.32
CA LEU A 130 8.83 -26.37 -11.32
C LEU A 130 10.31 -26.75 -11.39
N VAL A 131 10.87 -26.83 -12.60
CA VAL A 131 12.28 -27.19 -12.83
C VAL A 131 13.22 -26.01 -12.54
N SER A 132 12.74 -24.78 -12.73
CA SER A 132 13.53 -23.58 -12.43
C SER A 132 13.76 -23.42 -10.92
N ALA A 133 15.02 -23.37 -10.48
CA ALA A 133 15.40 -23.06 -9.09
C ALA A 133 14.80 -21.74 -8.56
N ARG A 134 14.58 -20.75 -9.45
CA ARG A 134 13.95 -19.46 -9.12
C ARG A 134 12.45 -19.40 -9.38
N GLY A 135 11.81 -20.54 -9.69
CA GLY A 135 10.38 -20.60 -10.00
C GLY A 135 9.95 -19.76 -11.20
N ARG A 136 10.79 -19.58 -12.22
CA ARG A 136 10.54 -18.77 -13.42
C ARG A 136 9.99 -19.65 -14.54
N ARG A 137 8.99 -19.16 -15.27
CA ARG A 137 8.53 -19.78 -16.53
C ARG A 137 9.36 -19.26 -17.70
N LEU A 138 9.24 -19.85 -18.89
CA LEU A 138 10.06 -19.47 -20.06
C LEU A 138 9.93 -17.98 -20.36
N GLY A 139 8.69 -17.45 -20.35
CA GLY A 139 8.44 -16.04 -20.58
C GLY A 139 9.16 -15.11 -19.60
N ASP A 140 9.32 -15.49 -18.32
CA ASP A 140 10.08 -14.66 -17.38
C ASP A 140 11.59 -14.79 -17.58
N VAL A 141 12.07 -15.99 -17.96
CA VAL A 141 13.49 -16.25 -18.25
C VAL A 141 13.96 -15.38 -19.41
N PHE A 142 13.27 -15.47 -20.56
CA PHE A 142 13.63 -14.70 -21.76
C PHE A 142 13.44 -13.19 -21.57
N ALA A 143 12.47 -12.78 -20.76
CA ALA A 143 12.27 -11.36 -20.48
C ALA A 143 13.19 -10.79 -19.39
N GLY A 144 14.02 -11.59 -18.72
CA GLY A 144 14.86 -11.10 -17.62
C GLY A 144 14.05 -10.57 -16.43
N THR A 145 12.97 -11.28 -16.08
CA THR A 145 12.05 -10.89 -15.00
C THR A 145 11.79 -12.02 -14.02
N LEU A 146 11.33 -11.66 -12.82
CA LEU A 146 10.94 -12.56 -11.75
C LEU A 146 9.62 -12.11 -11.13
N VAL A 147 8.79 -13.06 -10.71
CA VAL A 147 7.57 -12.77 -9.92
C VAL A 147 7.92 -12.86 -8.45
N VAL A 148 7.80 -11.74 -7.74
CA VAL A 148 8.06 -11.65 -6.31
C VAL A 148 6.76 -11.42 -5.57
N ARG A 149 6.70 -11.91 -4.34
CA ARG A 149 5.63 -11.53 -3.43
C ARG A 149 5.94 -10.14 -2.91
N GLU A 150 5.20 -9.17 -3.39
CA GLU A 150 5.21 -7.85 -2.80
C GLU A 150 4.61 -8.03 -1.39
N ARG A 151 5.35 -7.63 -0.35
CA ARG A 151 4.70 -7.43 0.94
C ARG A 151 3.70 -6.32 0.69
N ILE A 152 2.45 -6.69 0.39
CA ILE A 152 1.32 -5.78 0.53
C ILE A 152 1.56 -5.15 1.89
N PRO A 153 1.68 -3.81 2.00
CA PRO A 153 1.58 -3.17 3.29
C PRO A 153 0.19 -3.57 3.76
N VAL A 154 0.11 -4.67 4.52
CA VAL A 154 -1.12 -5.18 5.08
C VAL A 154 -1.62 -3.98 5.86
N GLY A 155 -2.66 -3.33 5.33
CA GLY A 155 -3.00 -1.98 5.70
C GLY A 155 -3.08 -1.93 7.22
N ARG A 156 -2.11 -1.26 7.85
CA ARG A 156 -2.11 -1.01 9.30
C ARG A 156 -2.61 -2.22 10.10
N THR A 157 -2.04 -3.42 9.96
CA THR A 157 -2.30 -4.49 10.94
C THR A 157 -1.78 -4.01 12.29
N GLY A 158 -2.69 -3.46 13.09
CA GLY A 158 -2.44 -2.91 14.41
C GLY A 158 -1.54 -1.68 14.40
N LEU A 159 -1.90 -0.61 13.67
CA LEU A 159 -1.63 0.70 14.27
C LEU A 159 -2.48 0.72 15.54
N VAL A 160 -1.83 0.36 16.64
CA VAL A 160 -2.13 0.91 17.95
C VAL A 160 -2.54 2.35 17.72
N ALA A 161 -3.78 2.69 18.08
CA ALA A 161 -4.30 4.02 17.82
C ALA A 161 -3.23 5.03 18.28
N PRO A 162 -2.82 5.97 17.39
CA PRO A 162 -1.77 6.90 17.76
C PRO A 162 -2.17 7.57 19.07
N PRO A 163 -1.30 7.53 20.10
CA PRO A 163 -1.63 8.13 21.37
C PRO A 163 -2.01 9.59 21.14
N PRO A 164 -2.94 10.16 21.91
CA PRO A 164 -3.27 11.56 21.77
C PRO A 164 -1.99 12.42 21.94
N PRO A 165 -1.86 13.53 21.20
CA PRO A 165 -0.59 14.22 20.98
C PRO A 165 0.08 14.69 22.28
N HIS A 166 -0.69 15.00 23.32
CA HIS A 166 -0.19 15.37 24.64
C HIS A 166 0.54 14.22 25.35
N LEU A 167 0.15 12.96 25.12
CA LEU A 167 0.84 11.78 25.65
C LEU A 167 2.08 11.43 24.85
N ALA A 168 2.05 11.61 23.52
CA ALA A 168 3.23 11.41 22.68
C ALA A 168 4.36 12.37 23.10
N GLN A 169 4.03 13.64 23.35
CA GLN A 169 4.99 14.65 23.79
C GLN A 169 5.62 14.33 25.16
N ARG A 170 4.86 13.71 26.08
CA ARG A 170 5.29 13.37 27.45
C ARG A 170 6.52 12.45 27.48
N PHE A 171 6.72 11.62 26.46
CA PHE A 171 7.79 10.62 26.42
C PHE A 171 8.94 10.95 25.47
N THR A 172 8.95 12.16 24.89
CA THR A 172 9.98 12.61 23.94
C THR A 172 11.39 12.62 24.54
N GLY A 173 11.52 12.77 25.86
CA GLY A 173 12.81 12.82 26.57
C GLY A 173 13.34 11.46 27.06
N LEU A 174 12.65 10.35 26.79
CA LEU A 174 13.06 9.03 27.29
C LEU A 174 14.34 8.54 26.61
N ASP A 175 15.24 7.94 27.39
CA ASP A 175 16.32 7.14 26.82
C ASP A 175 15.79 5.74 26.48
N LEU A 176 15.77 5.44 25.18
CA LEU A 176 15.26 4.18 24.63
C LEU A 176 16.38 3.21 24.27
N SER A 177 17.64 3.65 24.40
CA SER A 177 18.83 2.93 23.94
C SER A 177 19.12 1.69 24.78
N ALA A 178 18.71 1.71 26.06
CA ALA A 178 18.91 0.61 27.01
C ALA A 178 17.89 -0.54 26.87
N VAL A 179 16.88 -0.40 25.99
CA VAL A 179 15.80 -1.38 25.84
C VAL A 179 16.16 -2.41 24.77
N PRO A 180 16.27 -3.71 25.09
CA PRO A 180 16.68 -4.75 24.14
C PRO A 180 15.62 -5.03 23.07
N ASP A 181 16.04 -5.40 21.87
CA ASP A 181 15.14 -5.67 20.74
C ASP A 181 14.10 -6.78 21.01
N GLY A 182 14.45 -7.78 21.82
CA GLY A 182 13.51 -8.81 22.25
C GLY A 182 12.30 -8.25 23.01
N LEU A 183 12.52 -7.24 23.85
CA LEU A 183 11.44 -6.59 24.61
C LEU A 183 10.56 -5.74 23.69
N TRP A 184 11.16 -5.04 22.72
CA TRP A 184 10.41 -4.31 21.71
C TRP A 184 9.54 -5.23 20.84
N LEU A 185 10.07 -6.39 20.48
CA LEU A 185 9.31 -7.40 19.75
C LEU A 185 8.13 -7.90 20.58
N ALA A 186 8.34 -8.19 21.87
CA ALA A 186 7.29 -8.63 22.79
C ALA A 186 6.19 -7.56 22.96
N VAL A 187 6.57 -6.29 23.13
CA VAL A 187 5.62 -5.16 23.19
C VAL A 187 4.81 -5.05 21.91
N ARG A 188 5.46 -5.12 20.73
CA ARG A 188 4.75 -5.07 19.44
C ARG A 188 3.80 -6.25 19.27
N GLN A 189 4.23 -7.47 19.62
CA GLN A 189 3.38 -8.66 19.55
C GLN A 189 2.15 -8.54 20.45
N TYR A 190 2.35 -8.13 21.71
CA TYR A 190 1.26 -7.87 22.65
C TYR A 190 0.28 -6.85 22.07
N LEU A 191 0.75 -5.67 21.66
CA LEU A 191 -0.10 -4.60 21.15
C LEU A 191 -0.90 -5.00 19.89
N THR A 192 -0.32 -5.84 19.02
CA THR A 192 -1.05 -6.36 17.86
C THR A 192 -2.13 -7.40 18.20
N ARG A 193 -2.01 -8.10 19.32
CA ARG A 193 -2.90 -9.21 19.73
C ARG A 193 -3.77 -8.91 20.95
N MET A 194 -3.60 -7.75 21.59
CA MET A 194 -4.27 -7.41 22.86
C MET A 194 -5.80 -7.46 22.80
N ARG A 195 -6.40 -7.27 21.62
CA ARG A 195 -7.86 -7.37 21.38
C ARG A 195 -8.37 -8.80 21.19
N GLN A 196 -7.46 -9.77 21.05
CA GLN A 196 -7.76 -11.20 20.87
C GLN A 196 -7.49 -12.02 22.14
N LEU A 197 -6.83 -11.40 23.13
CA LEU A 197 -6.52 -12.02 24.41
C LEU A 197 -7.68 -11.85 25.39
N ASP A 198 -7.81 -12.80 26.31
CA ASP A 198 -8.69 -12.64 27.47
C ASP A 198 -8.35 -11.33 28.23
N PRO A 199 -9.36 -10.55 28.69
CA PRO A 199 -9.11 -9.25 29.33
C PRO A 199 -8.20 -9.32 30.57
N GLY A 200 -8.26 -10.39 31.36
CA GLY A 200 -7.42 -10.58 32.54
C GLY A 200 -5.96 -10.81 32.16
N VAL A 201 -5.74 -11.77 31.23
CA VAL A 201 -4.40 -12.11 30.71
C VAL A 201 -3.76 -10.92 29.99
N SER A 202 -4.55 -10.19 29.20
CA SER A 202 -4.08 -8.99 28.50
C SER A 202 -3.60 -7.91 29.47
N SER A 203 -4.31 -7.72 30.58
CA SER A 203 -3.97 -6.73 31.62
C SER A 203 -2.71 -7.13 32.40
N ASP A 204 -2.55 -8.41 32.72
CA ASP A 204 -1.34 -8.93 33.36
C ASP A 204 -0.11 -8.80 32.47
N MET A 205 -0.24 -9.14 31.19
CA MET A 205 0.83 -8.98 30.21
C MET A 205 1.21 -7.51 30.03
N ALA A 206 0.21 -6.61 29.96
CA ALA A 206 0.45 -5.17 29.84
C ALA A 206 1.26 -4.63 31.03
N ARG A 207 0.90 -5.02 32.26
CA ARG A 207 1.59 -4.61 33.49
C ARG A 207 3.04 -5.11 33.52
N ARG A 208 3.26 -6.39 33.17
CA ARG A 208 4.61 -6.97 33.12
C ARG A 208 5.51 -6.25 32.11
N LEU A 209 5.04 -6.12 30.87
CA LEU A 209 5.80 -5.46 29.80
C LEU A 209 6.05 -3.97 30.09
N ALA A 210 5.07 -3.28 30.67
CA ALA A 210 5.24 -1.88 31.07
C ALA A 210 6.25 -1.73 32.22
N GLY A 211 6.24 -2.65 33.19
CA GLY A 211 7.24 -2.75 34.27
C GLY A 211 8.66 -2.94 33.73
N ASP A 212 8.83 -3.91 32.83
CA ASP A 212 10.13 -4.19 32.21
C ASP A 212 10.64 -2.99 31.40
N LEU A 213 9.75 -2.32 30.66
CA LEU A 213 10.10 -1.14 29.87
C LEU A 213 10.45 0.06 30.77
N ALA A 214 9.69 0.29 31.84
CA ALA A 214 9.95 1.33 32.82
C ALA A 214 11.31 1.13 33.53
N ALA A 215 11.61 -0.10 33.94
CA ALA A 215 12.88 -0.45 34.59
C ALA A 215 14.10 -0.19 33.69
N ARG A 216 13.95 -0.34 32.37
CA ARG A 216 15.03 -0.10 31.40
C ARG A 216 15.15 1.34 30.93
N THR A 217 14.04 2.07 30.89
CA THR A 217 14.00 3.48 30.44
C THR A 217 14.17 4.49 31.58
N GLY A 218 14.13 4.02 32.84
CA GLY A 218 14.18 4.89 34.03
C GLY A 218 12.92 5.71 34.25
N ALA A 219 11.87 5.49 33.44
CA ALA A 219 10.62 6.22 33.52
C ALA A 219 9.68 5.56 34.54
N PRO A 220 9.17 6.27 35.55
CA PRO A 220 8.15 5.71 36.42
C PRO A 220 6.89 5.41 35.60
N LEU A 221 6.22 4.28 35.88
CA LEU A 221 4.91 4.00 35.28
C LEU A 221 3.94 5.12 35.69
N PRO A 222 3.29 5.81 34.73
CA PRO A 222 2.29 6.81 35.06
C PRO A 222 1.10 6.15 35.75
N VAL A 223 0.75 6.62 36.96
CA VAL A 223 -0.37 6.09 37.76
C VAL A 223 -1.73 6.47 37.14
N ASP A 224 -1.74 7.55 36.35
CA ASP A 224 -2.89 8.09 35.62
C ASP A 224 -3.18 7.35 34.30
N LEU A 225 -2.31 6.43 33.87
CA LEU A 225 -2.35 5.87 32.52
C LEU A 225 -2.44 4.33 32.52
N PRO A 226 -3.36 3.73 31.73
CA PRO A 226 -3.36 2.29 31.53
C PRO A 226 -2.03 1.79 30.93
N PRO A 227 -1.47 0.66 31.41
CA PRO A 227 -0.18 0.15 30.95
C PRO A 227 -0.09 -0.09 29.43
N ALA A 228 -1.18 -0.52 28.81
CA ALA A 228 -1.23 -0.70 27.35
C ALA A 228 -1.07 0.62 26.58
N VAL A 229 -1.60 1.73 27.11
CA VAL A 229 -1.49 3.07 26.51
C VAL A 229 -0.08 3.63 26.72
N PHE A 230 0.57 3.31 27.84
CA PHE A 230 1.98 3.62 28.07
C PHE A 230 2.86 2.94 27.02
N LEU A 231 2.71 1.62 26.85
CA LEU A 231 3.45 0.84 25.86
C LEU A 231 3.25 1.35 24.43
N ALA A 232 1.99 1.67 24.08
CA ALA A 232 1.63 2.29 22.82
C ALA A 232 2.38 3.60 22.56
N ALA A 233 2.43 4.47 23.57
CA ALA A 233 3.03 5.79 23.45
C ALA A 233 4.55 5.72 23.32
N VAL A 234 5.20 4.87 24.10
CA VAL A 234 6.66 4.69 24.04
C VAL A 234 7.09 4.03 22.72
N LEU A 235 6.32 3.06 22.21
CA LEU A 235 6.57 2.48 20.89
C LEU A 235 6.41 3.50 19.76
N HIS A 236 5.41 4.39 19.86
CA HIS A 236 5.20 5.46 18.87
C HIS A 236 6.36 6.47 18.86
N GLU A 237 6.90 6.82 20.03
CA GLU A 237 8.08 7.70 20.11
C GLU A 237 9.31 7.04 19.47
N ARG A 238 9.57 5.75 19.74
CA ARG A 238 10.65 5.01 19.06
C ARG A 238 10.51 5.07 17.54
N GLN A 239 9.33 4.74 17.02
CA GLN A 239 9.05 4.79 15.58
C GLN A 239 9.22 6.19 14.99
N SER A 240 8.85 7.22 15.74
CA SER A 240 9.00 8.61 15.32
C SER A 240 10.48 9.02 15.22
N ARG A 241 11.33 8.55 16.14
CA ARG A 241 12.79 8.78 16.08
C ARG A 241 13.42 8.05 14.91
N GLU A 242 13.09 6.78 14.70
CA GLU A 242 13.57 5.98 13.57
C GLU A 242 13.15 6.60 12.22
N ALA A 243 11.91 7.09 12.10
CA ALA A 243 11.44 7.76 10.89
C ALA A 243 12.15 9.10 10.63
N ARG A 244 12.51 9.85 11.68
CA ARG A 244 13.32 11.07 11.55
C ARG A 244 14.75 10.75 11.10
N GLN A 245 15.38 9.73 11.69
CA GLN A 245 16.72 9.27 11.30
C GLN A 245 16.76 8.76 9.86
N ALA A 246 15.80 7.93 9.45
CA ALA A 246 15.70 7.44 8.08
C ALA A 246 15.50 8.57 7.05
N ARG A 247 14.72 9.61 7.40
CA ARG A 247 14.58 10.81 6.55
C ARG A 247 15.86 11.62 6.46
N GLN A 248 16.62 11.70 7.55
CA GLN A 248 17.91 12.41 7.57
C GLN A 248 18.98 11.65 6.78
N SER A 249 19.04 10.32 6.88
CA SER A 249 19.96 9.51 6.07
C SER A 249 19.62 9.57 4.58
N LEU A 250 18.33 9.53 4.22
CA LEU A 250 17.87 9.71 2.82
C LEU A 250 18.09 11.13 2.28
N GLY A 251 18.22 12.13 3.16
CA GLY A 251 18.50 13.52 2.78
C GLY A 251 19.99 13.88 2.75
N ALA A 252 20.87 13.03 3.29
CA ALA A 252 22.30 13.28 3.37
C ALA A 252 23.08 12.84 2.12
N ASP A 253 22.54 11.92 1.30
CA ASP A 253 23.20 11.37 0.10
C ASP A 253 22.69 11.94 -1.25
N GLY A 254 22.27 13.21 -1.28
CA GLY A 254 21.82 13.85 -2.53
C GLY A 254 22.37 15.28 -2.71
N PRO A 255 23.11 15.58 -3.79
CA PRO A 255 23.45 16.96 -4.11
C PRO A 255 22.20 17.74 -4.51
N VAL A 256 22.17 19.00 -4.08
CA VAL A 256 21.14 20.01 -4.29
C VAL A 256 20.68 20.07 -5.75
N ALA A 257 19.40 19.78 -6.01
CA ALA A 257 18.66 20.28 -7.17
C ALA A 257 17.13 20.19 -6.96
N GLY A 258 16.45 21.33 -7.00
CA GLY A 258 15.02 21.43 -7.32
C GLY A 258 14.08 21.57 -6.13
N GLY A 259 13.86 22.80 -5.69
CA GLY A 259 12.81 23.14 -4.74
C GLY A 259 11.42 22.76 -5.25
N VAL A 260 10.67 22.06 -4.40
CA VAL A 260 9.20 22.03 -4.47
C VAL A 260 8.72 23.02 -3.42
N PRO A 261 7.99 24.10 -3.79
CA PRO A 261 7.47 25.02 -2.79
C PRO A 261 6.44 24.30 -1.92
N ALA A 262 6.47 24.62 -0.63
CA ALA A 262 5.52 24.12 0.36
C ALA A 262 4.06 24.32 -0.12
N PRO A 263 3.13 23.41 0.20
CA PRO A 263 1.72 23.63 -0.09
C PRO A 263 1.26 24.87 0.70
N VAL A 264 0.93 25.92 -0.04
CA VAL A 264 0.25 27.11 0.47
C VAL A 264 -1.06 26.64 1.12
N ARG A 265 -1.21 26.89 2.43
CA ARG A 265 -2.49 26.77 3.12
C ARG A 265 -3.47 27.75 2.44
N PRO A 266 -4.69 27.35 2.07
CA PRO A 266 -5.69 28.34 1.69
C PRO A 266 -5.99 29.21 2.92
N GLU A 267 -5.57 30.47 2.84
CA GLU A 267 -6.09 31.56 3.68
C GLU A 267 -7.61 31.62 3.48
N SER A 268 -8.35 31.50 4.59
CA SER A 268 -9.76 31.86 4.64
C SER A 268 -9.93 33.33 4.23
N PRO A 269 -10.82 33.69 3.29
CA PRO A 269 -11.04 35.08 2.94
C PRO A 269 -11.55 35.86 4.15
N GLY A 270 -10.75 36.82 4.60
CA GLY A 270 -11.07 37.74 5.67
C GLY A 270 -12.30 38.57 5.33
N VAL A 271 -13.21 38.63 6.29
CA VAL A 271 -14.28 39.61 6.37
C VAL A 271 -13.62 40.99 6.52
N PRO A 272 -13.84 41.97 5.62
CA PRO A 272 -13.29 43.30 5.82
C PRO A 272 -14.00 43.99 6.99
N SER A 273 -13.23 44.25 8.04
CA SER A 273 -13.59 45.17 9.12
C SER A 273 -13.56 46.59 8.57
N ALA A 274 -14.74 47.17 8.33
CA ALA A 274 -14.91 48.60 8.12
C ALA A 274 -15.25 49.26 9.46
N ALA A 275 -14.33 50.10 9.93
CA ALA A 275 -14.51 50.92 11.11
C ALA A 275 -15.41 52.14 10.81
N LEU A 276 -16.32 52.40 11.75
CA LEU A 276 -16.78 53.71 12.26
C LEU A 276 -17.22 54.79 11.24
N ALA A 277 -18.52 55.10 11.24
CA ALA A 277 -19.01 56.49 11.35
C ALA A 277 -20.52 56.55 11.65
N SER A 278 -20.86 57.36 12.63
CA SER A 278 -22.18 57.69 13.17
C SER A 278 -23.09 58.45 12.18
N LYS A 279 -24.40 58.16 12.22
CA LYS A 279 -25.50 59.12 11.99
C LYS A 279 -26.83 58.47 12.43
N GLU A 280 -27.32 58.78 13.62
CA GLU A 280 -28.28 59.86 13.92
C GLU A 280 -29.73 59.46 13.59
N GLN A 281 -30.51 59.29 14.67
CA GLN A 281 -31.98 59.21 14.74
C GLN A 281 -32.63 60.41 14.04
N PRO A 282 -33.87 60.32 13.51
CA PRO A 282 -35.06 60.38 14.38
C PRO A 282 -36.31 59.65 13.85
N GLY A 283 -37.32 59.44 14.71
CA GLY A 283 -38.66 59.07 14.22
C GLY A 283 -39.59 58.38 15.23
N GLU A 284 -40.05 59.16 16.19
CA GLU A 284 -41.05 58.85 17.22
C GLU A 284 -42.45 58.54 16.66
N ARG A 285 -43.16 57.56 17.26
CA ARG A 285 -44.57 57.69 17.70
C ARG A 285 -45.03 56.52 18.61
N PRO A 286 -45.93 56.76 19.58
CA PRO A 286 -46.15 55.87 20.73
C PRO A 286 -47.55 55.21 20.79
N ALA A 287 -47.77 54.48 21.89
CA ALA A 287 -49.05 53.98 22.46
C ALA A 287 -49.46 52.56 22.00
N THR A 288 -49.92 51.59 22.79
CA THR A 288 -50.48 51.44 24.16
C THR A 288 -50.26 49.95 24.54
N GLY A 289 -49.87 49.52 25.74
CA GLY A 289 -50.65 49.52 26.98
C GLY A 289 -51.66 48.37 27.05
N PHE A 290 -51.30 47.19 27.59
CA PHE A 290 -52.24 46.28 28.30
C PHE A 290 -51.52 45.10 29.00
N ALA A 291 -51.88 44.84 30.26
CA ALA A 291 -51.65 43.62 31.06
C ALA A 291 -52.88 43.47 31.99
N PRO A 292 -52.99 42.39 32.78
CA PRO A 292 -53.40 40.99 32.52
C PRO A 292 -54.89 40.78 32.91
N PRO A 293 -55.36 39.54 33.21
CA PRO A 293 -55.35 39.13 34.63
C PRO A 293 -55.16 37.62 34.92
N ALA A 294 -54.72 37.39 36.18
CA ALA A 294 -54.88 36.25 37.10
C ALA A 294 -54.57 34.82 36.64
#